data_AF-A0AAU7VL81-F1
#
_entry.id   AF-A0AAU7VL81-F1
#
_cell.length_a   1.000
_cell.length_b   1.000
_cell.length_c   1.000
_cell.angle_alpha   90.00
_cell.angle_beta   90.00
_cell.angle_gamma   90.00
#
_symmetry.space_group_name_H-M   'P 1'
#
loop_
_entity.id
_entity.type
_entity.pdbx_description
1 polymer ?
#
loop_
_entity_poly.entity_id
_entity_poly.type
_entity_poly.pdbx_seq_one_letter_code
_entity_poly.pdbx_strand_id
1 'polypeptide(L)'
;MKKGILAILLFGLLIVLISGILEMPALGSVDNPAYTEEVTEYYLENSIEDTNSPNVISALLTDYRFFDTLGETVVLFTGITVVVSVLKRGNAPQHGNEGEN
;
A
#
# COMPACT_ATOMS: atom_id res chain seq x y z
N MET A 1 16.90 -12.21 -27.09
CA MET A 1 16.07 -11.08 -27.56
C MET A 1 15.10 -10.57 -26.50
N LYS A 2 14.15 -11.39 -25.98
CA LYS A 2 13.17 -10.97 -24.94
C LYS A 2 13.79 -10.35 -23.68
N LYS A 3 14.87 -10.96 -23.16
CA LYS A 3 15.61 -10.44 -21.99
C LYS A 3 16.29 -9.09 -22.25
N GLY A 4 16.74 -8.86 -23.49
CA GLY A 4 17.35 -7.58 -23.88
C GLY A 4 16.31 -6.46 -23.97
N ILE A 5 15.15 -6.76 -24.56
CA ILE A 5 14.01 -5.81 -24.59
C ILE A 5 13.54 -5.49 -23.16
N LEU A 6 13.41 -6.50 -22.30
CA LEU A 6 13.04 -6.29 -20.90
C LEU A 6 14.08 -5.42 -20.15
N ALA A 7 15.37 -5.67 -20.36
CA ALA A 7 16.43 -4.87 -19.75
C ALA A 7 16.38 -3.41 -20.21
N ILE A 8 16.12 -3.16 -21.49
CA ILE A 8 15.96 -1.80 -22.02
C ILE A 8 14.76 -1.10 -21.39
N LEU A 9 13.61 -1.80 -21.25
CA LEU A 9 12.43 -1.23 -20.62
C LEU A 9 12.66 -0.88 -19.15
N LEU A 10 13.30 -1.78 -18.39
CA LEU A 10 13.62 -1.52 -16.98
C LEU A 10 14.62 -0.37 -16.83
N PHE A 11 15.60 -0.29 -17.72
CA PHE A 11 16.57 0.81 -17.71
C PHE A 11 15.91 2.14 -18.08
N GLY A 12 15.00 2.13 -19.06
CA GLY A 12 14.17 3.31 -19.39
C GLY A 12 13.31 3.76 -18.21
N LEU A 13 12.63 2.83 -17.53
CA LEU A 13 11.85 3.13 -16.33
C LEU A 13 12.73 3.71 -15.22
N LEU A 14 13.92 3.13 -15.00
CA LEU A 14 14.86 3.63 -14.01
C LEU A 14 15.26 5.09 -14.28
N ILE A 15 15.56 5.42 -15.54
CA ILE A 15 15.89 6.80 -15.93
C ILE A 15 14.72 7.73 -15.60
N VAL A 16 13.48 7.36 -15.96
CA VAL A 16 12.29 8.17 -15.66
C VAL A 16 12.11 8.39 -14.16
N LEU A 17 12.29 7.35 -13.35
CA LEU A 17 12.19 7.47 -11.89
C LEU A 17 13.28 8.36 -11.30
N ILE A 18 14.52 8.25 -11.79
CA ILE A 18 15.64 9.11 -11.34
C ILE A 18 15.38 10.57 -11.73
N SER A 19 14.91 10.83 -12.95
CA SER A 19 14.54 12.19 -13.38
C SER A 19 13.51 12.80 -12.45
N GLY A 20 12.48 12.04 -12.06
CA GLY A 20 11.49 12.51 -11.09
C GLY A 20 12.09 12.86 -9.72
N ILE A 21 13.05 12.08 -9.22
CA ILE A 21 13.74 12.37 -7.95
C ILE A 21 14.59 13.64 -8.05
N LEU A 22 15.26 13.86 -9.19
CA LEU A 22 16.09 15.05 -9.41
C LEU A 22 15.26 16.35 -9.51
N GLU A 23 13.99 16.25 -9.87
CA GLU A 23 13.05 17.37 -9.92
C GLU A 23 12.35 17.63 -8.57
N MET A 24 12.50 16.75 -7.58
CA MET A 24 11.88 16.96 -6.27
C MET A 24 12.47 18.19 -5.56
N PRO A 25 11.65 18.92 -4.78
CA PRO A 25 12.16 19.99 -3.93
C PRO A 25 13.25 19.52 -2.98
N ALA A 26 14.14 20.43 -2.59
CA ALA A 26 15.14 20.16 -1.57
C ALA A 26 14.47 19.67 -0.27
N LEU A 27 15.08 18.65 0.35
CA LEU A 27 14.57 18.09 1.59
C LEU A 27 14.47 19.17 2.67
N GLY A 28 13.30 19.28 3.30
CA GLY A 28 13.02 20.28 4.34
C GLY A 28 12.77 21.70 3.83
N SER A 29 12.68 21.91 2.51
CA SER A 29 12.21 23.20 1.97
C SER A 29 10.81 23.51 2.48
N VAL A 30 10.61 24.75 2.95
CA VAL A 30 9.29 25.24 3.40
C VAL A 30 8.32 25.39 2.24
N ASP A 31 8.83 25.60 1.03
CA ASP A 31 8.05 25.72 -0.21
C ASP A 31 7.75 24.34 -0.83
N ASN A 32 7.95 23.25 -0.10
CA ASN A 32 7.62 21.91 -0.60
C ASN A 32 6.09 21.80 -0.71
N PRO A 33 5.54 21.44 -1.89
CA PRO A 33 4.10 21.29 -2.07
C PRO A 33 3.46 20.41 -0.98
N ALA A 34 4.13 19.34 -0.54
CA ALA A 34 3.61 18.48 0.52
C ALA A 34 3.21 19.22 1.82
N TYR A 35 3.82 20.38 2.11
CA TYR A 35 3.54 21.21 3.28
C TYR A 35 2.63 22.40 3.00
N THR A 36 2.64 22.92 1.77
CA THR A 36 1.92 24.15 1.38
C THR A 36 0.58 23.89 0.70
N GLU A 37 0.23 22.64 0.45
CA GLU A 37 -1.09 22.29 -0.10
C GLU A 37 -2.19 22.60 0.92
N GLU A 38 -3.26 23.24 0.43
CA GLU A 38 -4.43 23.65 1.23
C GLU A 38 -5.03 22.48 2.02
N VAL A 39 -5.00 21.27 1.45
CA VAL A 39 -5.49 20.06 2.10
C VAL A 39 -4.66 19.69 3.33
N THR A 40 -3.33 19.86 3.27
CA THR A 40 -2.44 19.60 4.42
C THR A 40 -2.73 20.61 5.53
N GLU A 41 -2.88 21.89 5.20
CA GLU A 41 -3.23 22.94 6.16
C GLU A 41 -4.59 22.65 6.82
N TYR A 42 -5.60 22.30 6.00
CA TYR A 42 -6.93 21.95 6.50
C TYR A 42 -6.89 20.83 7.54
N TYR A 43 -6.17 19.73 7.27
CA TYR A 43 -6.06 18.62 8.22
C TYR A 43 -5.35 19.02 9.51
N LEU A 44 -4.33 19.88 9.44
CA LEU A 44 -3.61 20.34 10.63
C LEU A 44 -4.49 21.23 11.50
N GLU A 45 -5.30 22.10 10.90
CA GLU A 45 -6.13 23.06 11.63
C GLU A 45 -7.44 22.47 12.15
N ASN A 46 -8.08 21.58 11.39
CA ASN A 46 -9.47 21.15 11.65
C ASN A 46 -9.59 19.72 12.19
N SER A 47 -8.52 18.91 12.20
CA SER A 47 -8.62 17.48 12.57
C SER A 47 -9.25 17.23 13.95
N ILE A 48 -8.94 18.05 14.95
CA ILE A 48 -9.51 17.89 16.30
C ILE A 48 -11.00 18.21 16.30
N GLU A 49 -11.43 19.26 15.59
CA GLU A 49 -12.83 19.67 15.53
C GLU A 49 -13.66 18.67 14.73
N ASP A 50 -13.16 18.24 13.57
CA ASP A 50 -13.86 17.34 12.66
C ASP A 50 -13.98 15.91 13.23
N THR A 51 -12.94 15.41 13.91
CA THR A 51 -12.82 13.98 14.25
C THR A 51 -12.74 13.69 15.74
N ASN A 52 -12.55 14.72 16.59
CA ASN A 52 -12.24 14.58 18.01
C ASN A 52 -10.96 13.79 18.33
N SER A 53 -10.13 13.49 17.32
CA SER A 53 -8.82 12.86 17.53
C SER A 53 -7.77 13.93 17.79
N PRO A 54 -7.03 13.88 18.93
CA PRO A 54 -5.91 14.77 19.17
C PRO A 54 -4.68 14.45 18.30
N ASN A 55 -4.69 13.32 17.59
CA ASN A 55 -3.63 12.90 16.69
C ASN A 55 -4.10 13.05 15.23
N VAL A 56 -3.51 14.00 14.51
CA VAL A 56 -3.83 14.27 13.11
C VAL A 56 -3.56 13.07 12.18
N ILE A 57 -2.53 12.25 12.46
CA ILE A 57 -2.25 11.07 11.65
C ILE A 57 -3.33 10.01 11.87
N SER A 58 -3.78 9.82 13.12
CA SER A 58 -4.90 8.93 13.40
C SER A 58 -6.16 9.43 12.71
N ALA A 59 -6.52 10.72 12.85
CA ALA A 59 -7.66 11.34 12.19
C ALA A 59 -7.61 11.16 10.66
N LEU A 60 -6.42 11.32 10.07
CA LEU A 60 -6.22 11.13 8.64
C LEU A 60 -6.55 9.70 8.20
N LEU A 61 -6.05 8.70 8.94
CA LEU A 61 -6.23 7.28 8.59
C LEU A 61 -7.64 6.78 8.91
N THR A 62 -8.24 7.21 10.01
CA THR A 62 -9.53 6.67 10.49
C THR A 62 -10.75 7.43 10.02
N ASP A 63 -10.60 8.70 9.68
CA ASP A 63 -11.74 9.57 9.33
C ASP A 63 -11.59 10.13 7.92
N TYR A 64 -10.58 10.96 7.64
CA TYR A 64 -10.47 11.63 6.33
C TYR A 64 -10.19 10.66 5.17
N ARG A 65 -9.34 9.64 5.39
CA ARG A 65 -8.92 8.66 4.38
C ARG A 65 -9.23 7.22 4.78
N PHE A 66 -10.32 7.04 5.55
CA PHE A 66 -10.75 5.74 6.05
C PHE A 66 -10.83 4.65 4.97
N PHE A 67 -11.25 4.99 3.75
CA PHE A 67 -11.37 4.03 2.66
C PHE A 67 -10.04 3.40 2.24
N ASP A 68 -8.92 4.12 2.30
CA ASP A 68 -7.61 3.59 1.98
C ASP A 68 -7.20 2.53 3.02
N THR A 69 -7.35 2.84 4.32
CA THR A 69 -7.06 1.92 5.43
C THR A 69 -8.04 0.74 5.52
N LEU A 70 -9.31 0.95 5.18
CA LEU A 70 -10.28 -0.13 5.04
C LEU A 70 -9.86 -1.09 3.91
N GLY A 71 -9.42 -0.54 2.77
CA GLY A 71 -8.89 -1.30 1.65
C GLY A 71 -7.68 -2.16 2.05
N GLU A 72 -6.72 -1.57 2.76
CA GLU A 72 -5.57 -2.30 3.31
C GLU A 72 -6.02 -3.46 4.21
N THR A 73 -6.99 -3.21 5.10
CA THR A 73 -7.53 -4.24 6.01
C THR A 73 -8.20 -5.37 5.23
N VAL A 74 -8.94 -5.07 4.16
CA VAL A 74 -9.56 -6.07 3.29
C VAL A 74 -8.51 -6.90 2.56
N VAL A 75 -7.45 -6.29 2.03
CA VAL A 75 -6.35 -7.01 1.37
C VAL A 75 -5.66 -7.96 2.36
N LEU A 76 -5.33 -7.49 3.57
CA LEU A 76 -4.71 -8.33 4.61
C LEU A 76 -5.63 -9.47 5.04
N PHE A 77 -6.91 -9.18 5.28
CA PHE A 77 -7.91 -10.19 5.63
C PHE A 77 -8.05 -11.27 4.55
N THR A 78 -8.08 -10.85 3.28
CA THR A 78 -8.13 -11.76 2.13
C THR A 78 -6.87 -12.63 2.08
N GLY A 79 -5.69 -12.06 2.27
CA GLY A 79 -4.42 -12.79 2.31
C GLY A 79 -4.41 -13.86 3.41
N ILE A 80 -4.83 -13.50 4.62
CA ILE A 80 -4.95 -14.44 5.75
C ILE A 80 -5.94 -15.56 5.42
N THR A 81 -7.09 -15.21 4.87
CA THR A 81 -8.14 -16.18 4.49
C THR A 81 -7.62 -17.18 3.45
N VAL A 82 -6.86 -16.73 2.45
CA VAL A 82 -6.23 -17.58 1.44
C VAL A 82 -5.24 -18.54 2.09
N VAL A 83 -4.35 -18.06 2.95
CA VAL A 83 -3.36 -18.90 3.65
C VAL A 83 -4.05 -19.97 4.49
N VAL A 84 -5.04 -19.60 5.31
CA VAL A 84 -5.80 -20.54 6.15
C VAL A 84 -6.52 -21.59 5.29
N SER A 85 -7.10 -21.18 4.16
CA SER A 85 -7.81 -22.09 3.24
C SER A 85 -6.87 -23.13 2.62
N VAL A 86 -5.67 -22.71 2.19
CA VAL A 86 -4.65 -23.62 1.64
C VAL A 86 -4.15 -24.60 2.71
N LEU A 87 -3.85 -24.12 3.92
CA LEU A 87 -3.36 -24.98 5.00
C LEU A 87 -4.42 -25.98 5.48
N LYS A 88 -5.70 -25.61 5.54
CA LYS A 88 -6.79 -26.54 5.86
C LYS A 88 -6.92 -27.67 4.83
N ARG A 89 -6.69 -27.40 3.55
CA ARG A 89 -6.74 -28.42 2.48
C ARG A 89 -5.61 -29.44 2.59
N GLY A 90 -4.44 -29.06 3.13
CA GLY A 90 -3.30 -29.96 3.35
C GLY A 90 -3.52 -31.04 4.41
N ASN A 91 -4.55 -30.91 5.27
CA ASN A 91 -4.89 -31.89 6.30
C ASN A 91 -6.03 -32.85 5.89
N ALA A 92 -6.44 -32.87 4.62
CA ALA A 92 -7.38 -33.86 4.13
C ALA A 92 -6.73 -35.26 4.20
N PRO A 93 -7.39 -36.28 4.80
CA PRO A 93 -6.83 -37.62 4.88
C PRO A 93 -6.56 -38.13 3.46
N GLN A 94 -5.33 -38.58 3.20
CA GLN A 94 -5.04 -39.30 1.95
C GLN A 94 -5.87 -40.58 1.97
N HIS A 95 -6.87 -40.66 1.10
CA HIS A 95 -7.60 -41.90 0.91
C HIS A 95 -6.62 -42.87 0.22
N GLY A 96 -6.07 -43.78 1.03
CA GLY A 96 -5.21 -44.84 0.53
C GLY A 96 -6.00 -45.67 -0.47
N ASN A 97 -5.53 -45.69 -1.72
CA ASN A 97 -5.92 -46.72 -2.67
C ASN A 97 -5.29 -48.02 -2.18
N GLU A 98 -5.98 -48.72 -1.28
CA GLU A 98 -5.72 -50.13 -1.05
C GLU A 98 -6.04 -50.88 -2.34
N GLY A 99 -5.07 -51.71 -2.75
CA GLY A 99 -5.08 -52.37 -4.05
C GLY A 99 -6.28 -53.30 -4.24
N GLU A 100 -6.76 -53.32 -5.47
CA GLU A 100 -7.58 -54.42 -5.97
C GLU A 100 -6.70 -55.22 -6.94
N ASN A 101 -6.44 -56.47 -6.56
CA ASN A 101 -5.82 -57.52 -7.36
C ASN A 101 -6.78 -58.00 -8.45
#